data_AF-A0A202CDE9-F1
#
_entry.id   AF-A0A202CDE9-F1
#
_cell.length_a   1.000
_cell.length_b   1.000
_cell.length_c   1.000
_cell.angle_alpha   90.00
_cell.angle_beta   90.00
_cell.angle_gamma   90.00
#
_symmetry.space_group_name_H-M   'P 1'
#
loop_
_entity.id
_entity.type
_entity.pdbx_description
1 polymer ?
#
loop_
_entity_poly.entity_id
_entity_poly.type
_entity_poly.pdbx_seq_one_letter_code
_entity_poly.pdbx_strand_id
1 'polypeptide(L)'
;MSNILAGLFGHHSDYKKIEADLENSGFTDSEYIVYLHDDELHSQYLVSVAVKDHHQTDNASSIFSRNNVLKTYLFENIEIEQANYMNIKKFIDARNKAEIHDSPDIRIKTSTAGMDSEVKF
;
A
#
# COMPACT_ATOMS: atom_id res chain seq x y z
N MET A 1 -2.44 11.70 17.62
CA MET A 1 -2.30 11.80 16.15
C MET A 1 -2.84 10.51 15.60
N SER A 2 -3.72 10.57 14.58
CA SER A 2 -4.34 9.39 14.00
C SER A 2 -3.56 8.97 12.76
N ASN A 3 -3.36 7.67 12.61
CA ASN A 3 -2.72 7.07 11.46
C ASN A 3 -3.75 6.17 10.76
N ILE A 4 -3.59 5.99 9.46
CA ILE A 4 -4.44 5.11 8.65
C ILE A 4 -3.58 4.01 8.07
N LEU A 5 -3.93 2.77 8.37
CA LEU A 5 -3.36 1.60 7.71
C LEU A 5 -4.34 1.12 6.64
N ALA A 6 -3.96 1.28 5.37
CA ALA A 6 -4.72 0.77 4.25
C ALA A 6 -4.13 -0.54 3.72
N GLY A 7 -4.95 -1.56 3.52
CA GLY A 7 -4.59 -2.82 2.88
C GLY A 7 -5.34 -2.99 1.57
N LEU A 8 -4.62 -3.39 0.52
CA LEU A 8 -5.18 -3.79 -0.76
C LEU A 8 -5.26 -5.32 -0.81
N PHE A 9 -6.45 -5.85 -1.08
CA PHE A 9 -6.75 -7.28 -1.10
C PHE A 9 -7.22 -7.73 -2.48
N GLY A 10 -6.92 -8.99 -2.81
CA GLY A 10 -7.32 -9.62 -4.08
C GLY A 10 -8.71 -10.26 -4.03
N HIS A 11 -9.22 -10.64 -5.22
CA HIS A 11 -10.55 -11.25 -5.46
C HIS A 11 -10.92 -12.42 -4.55
N HIS A 12 -9.94 -13.24 -4.18
CA HIS A 12 -10.16 -14.43 -3.36
C HIS A 12 -10.17 -14.19 -1.84
N SER A 13 -9.99 -12.94 -1.39
CA SER A 13 -10.00 -12.65 0.04
C SER A 13 -11.41 -12.29 0.48
N ASP A 14 -12.05 -13.13 1.30
CA ASP A 14 -13.36 -12.84 1.88
C ASP A 14 -13.31 -11.55 2.72
N TYR A 15 -13.85 -10.44 2.19
CA TYR A 15 -13.93 -9.17 2.92
C TYR A 15 -14.68 -9.32 4.26
N LYS A 16 -15.65 -10.22 4.33
CA LYS A 16 -16.37 -10.56 5.57
C LYS A 16 -15.45 -11.15 6.64
N LYS A 17 -14.41 -11.88 6.22
CA LYS A 17 -13.48 -12.51 7.15
C LYS A 17 -12.58 -11.48 7.80
N ILE A 18 -12.12 -10.49 7.03
CA ILE A 18 -11.32 -9.40 7.56
C ILE A 18 -12.14 -8.44 8.43
N GLU A 19 -13.40 -8.16 8.08
CA GLU A 19 -14.32 -7.42 8.95
C GLU A 19 -14.46 -8.13 10.30
N ALA A 20 -14.76 -9.43 10.28
CA ALA A 20 -14.86 -10.22 11.51
C ALA A 20 -13.55 -10.24 12.32
N ASP A 21 -12.39 -10.33 11.68
CA ASP A 21 -11.09 -10.34 12.37
C ASP A 21 -10.76 -8.96 12.98
N LEU A 22 -11.14 -7.87 12.29
CA LEU A 22 -11.04 -6.50 12.78
C LEU A 22 -11.95 -6.26 13.98
N GLU A 23 -13.22 -6.67 13.89
CA GLU A 23 -14.18 -6.57 15.00
C GLU A 23 -13.76 -7.42 16.21
N ASN A 24 -13.28 -8.65 15.99
CA ASN A 24 -12.72 -9.50 17.06
C ASN A 24 -11.48 -8.89 17.71
N SER A 25 -10.70 -8.14 16.94
CA SER A 25 -9.53 -7.40 17.41
C SER A 25 -9.91 -6.12 18.18
N GLY A 26 -11.18 -5.74 18.21
CA GLY A 26 -11.66 -4.55 18.91
C GLY A 26 -11.70 -3.28 18.05
N PHE A 27 -11.59 -3.39 16.72
CA PHE A 27 -11.87 -2.27 15.83
C PHE A 27 -13.37 -2.17 15.59
N THR A 28 -13.93 -0.98 15.80
CA THR A 28 -15.33 -0.68 15.52
C THR A 28 -15.52 -0.31 14.05
N ASP A 29 -16.74 -0.47 13.52
CA ASP A 29 -17.12 -0.06 12.14
C ASP A 29 -16.79 1.41 11.82
N SER A 30 -16.73 2.29 12.82
CA SER A 30 -16.30 3.69 12.64
C SER A 30 -14.78 3.89 12.54
N GLU A 31 -14.00 2.86 12.85
CA GLU A 31 -12.53 2.86 12.82
C GLU A 31 -11.97 2.08 11.62
N TYR A 32 -12.82 1.51 10.76
CA TYR A 32 -12.39 0.93 9.49
C TYR A 32 -13.37 1.21 8.37
N ILE A 33 -12.90 1.21 7.13
CA ILE A 33 -13.73 1.40 5.95
C ILE A 33 -13.29 0.38 4.90
N VAL A 34 -14.25 -0.44 4.47
CA VAL A 34 -14.07 -1.39 3.37
C VAL A 34 -14.60 -0.78 2.08
N TYR A 35 -13.73 -0.70 1.09
CA TYR A 35 -14.01 -0.20 -0.23
C TYR A 35 -14.05 -1.35 -1.22
N LEU A 36 -15.28 -1.74 -1.58
CA LEU A 36 -15.52 -2.74 -2.61
C LEU A 36 -15.46 -2.03 -3.97
N HIS A 37 -14.58 -2.48 -4.87
CA HIS A 37 -14.55 -2.00 -6.25
C HIS A 37 -15.29 -3.01 -7.14
N ASP A 38 -16.41 -2.58 -7.71
CA ASP A 38 -17.29 -3.37 -8.58
C ASP A 38 -16.87 -3.25 -10.05
N ASP A 39 -15.56 -3.28 -10.33
CA ASP A 39 -15.09 -3.30 -11.72
C ASP A 39 -14.95 -4.76 -12.13
N GLU A 40 -15.78 -5.20 -13.07
CA GLU A 40 -15.97 -6.60 -13.51
C GLU A 40 -14.67 -7.30 -13.98
N LEU A 41 -13.56 -6.56 -14.13
CA LEU A 41 -12.25 -7.05 -14.53
C LEU A 41 -11.21 -7.08 -13.40
N HIS A 42 -11.43 -6.34 -12.31
CA HIS A 42 -10.47 -6.18 -11.22
C HIS A 42 -11.18 -6.17 -9.87
N SER A 43 -11.62 -7.34 -9.43
CA SER A 43 -12.25 -7.55 -8.12
C SER A 43 -11.26 -7.44 -6.95
N GLN A 44 -10.56 -6.33 -6.84
CA GLN A 44 -9.74 -5.99 -5.69
C GLN A 44 -10.55 -5.08 -4.77
N TYR A 45 -10.37 -5.21 -3.48
CA TYR A 45 -10.98 -4.32 -2.50
C TYR A 45 -9.91 -3.72 -1.60
N LEU A 46 -10.22 -2.55 -1.08
CA LEU A 46 -9.32 -1.83 -0.19
C LEU A 46 -9.95 -1.77 1.20
N VAL A 47 -9.17 -2.00 2.24
CA VAL A 47 -9.59 -1.80 3.62
C VAL A 47 -8.71 -0.73 4.24
N SER A 48 -9.29 0.35 4.74
CA SER A 48 -8.57 1.36 5.50
C SER A 48 -8.97 1.29 6.96
N VAL A 49 -8.00 1.18 7.85
CA VAL A 49 -8.20 1.12 9.31
C VAL A 49 -7.54 2.33 9.96
N ALA A 50 -8.24 2.98 10.87
CA ALA A 50 -7.66 3.99 11.75
C ALA A 50 -6.98 3.33 12.93
N VAL A 51 -5.72 3.69 13.13
CA VAL A 51 -4.91 3.24 14.27
C VAL A 51 -4.38 4.45 15.00
N LYS A 52 -4.52 4.42 16.33
CA LYS A 52 -4.07 5.50 17.21
C LYS A 52 -2.77 5.13 17.93
N ASP A 53 -2.51 3.84 18.09
CA ASP A 53 -1.36 3.30 18.80
C ASP A 53 -0.58 2.31 17.93
N HIS A 54 0.71 2.16 18.22
CA HIS A 54 1.58 1.20 17.55
C HIS A 54 1.07 -0.24 17.71
N HIS A 55 0.47 -0.57 18.84
CA HIS A 55 -0.13 -1.88 19.09
C HIS A 55 -1.31 -2.16 18.17
N GLN A 56 -2.13 -1.14 17.87
CA GLN A 56 -3.23 -1.28 16.90
C GLN A 56 -2.69 -1.45 15.47
N THR A 57 -1.62 -0.73 15.11
CA THR A 57 -0.96 -0.88 13.82
C THR A 57 -0.43 -2.30 13.61
N ASP A 58 0.28 -2.84 14.60
CA ASP A 58 0.85 -4.20 14.53
C ASP A 58 -0.25 -5.25 14.42
N ASN A 59 -1.30 -5.10 15.22
CA ASN A 59 -2.44 -6.01 15.20
C ASN A 59 -3.17 -5.98 13.85
N ALA A 60 -3.52 -4.79 13.34
CA ALA A 60 -4.13 -4.64 12.03
C ALA A 60 -3.24 -5.18 10.89
N SER A 61 -1.92 -4.96 10.98
CA SER A 61 -0.97 -5.52 10.01
C SER A 61 -0.92 -7.05 10.05
N SER A 62 -1.01 -7.65 11.24
CA SER A 62 -1.09 -9.10 11.43
C SER A 62 -2.38 -9.67 10.81
N ILE A 63 -3.51 -9.02 11.04
CA ILE A 63 -4.82 -9.38 10.46
C ILE A 63 -4.75 -9.34 8.93
N PHE A 64 -4.20 -8.26 8.37
CA PHE A 64 -4.05 -8.10 6.92
C PHE A 64 -3.17 -9.20 6.33
N SER A 65 -2.06 -9.52 7.00
CA SER A 65 -1.14 -10.59 6.59
C SER A 65 -1.79 -11.98 6.62
N ARG A 66 -2.68 -12.25 7.58
CA ARG A 66 -3.45 -13.52 7.65
C ARG A 66 -4.51 -13.64 6.56
N ASN A 67 -4.99 -12.51 6.03
CA ASN A 67 -6.04 -12.44 5.03
C ASN A 67 -5.50 -12.23 3.60
N ASN A 68 -4.25 -12.65 3.31
CA ASN A 68 -3.65 -12.56 1.97
C ASN A 68 -3.67 -11.13 1.38
N VAL A 69 -3.31 -10.14 2.19
CA VAL A 69 -3.11 -8.77 1.70
C VAL A 69 -2.06 -8.75 0.58
N LEU A 70 -2.36 -8.05 -0.51
CA LEU A 70 -1.43 -7.86 -1.63
C LEU A 70 -0.40 -6.78 -1.29
N LYS A 71 -0.86 -5.67 -0.73
CA LYS A 71 -0.01 -4.52 -0.39
C LYS A 71 -0.62 -3.70 0.75
N THR A 72 0.22 -3.26 1.67
CA THR A 72 -0.19 -2.42 2.80
C THR A 72 0.44 -1.04 2.71
N TYR A 73 -0.30 -0.01 3.09
CA TYR A 73 0.09 1.38 3.06
C TYR A 73 -0.22 2.01 4.42
N LEU A 74 0.83 2.38 5.15
CA LEU A 74 0.68 3.21 6.34
C LEU A 74 0.73 4.69 5.92
N PHE A 75 -0.28 5.43 6.37
CA PHE A 75 -0.40 6.87 6.23
C PHE A 75 -0.42 7.51 7.61
N GLU A 76 0.59 8.33 7.90
CA GLU A 76 0.70 9.04 9.17
C GLU A 76 0.04 10.41 9.06
N ASN A 77 -0.53 10.91 10.16
CA ASN A 77 -1.22 12.21 10.21
C ASN A 77 -2.46 12.33 9.29
N ILE A 78 -3.20 11.23 9.10
CA ILE A 78 -4.47 11.23 8.36
C ILE A 78 -5.59 10.78 9.31
N GLU A 79 -6.69 11.53 9.33
CA GLU A 79 -7.90 11.14 10.07
C GLU A 79 -8.81 10.27 9.19
N ILE A 80 -9.55 9.34 9.80
CA ILE A 80 -10.45 8.44 9.07
C ILE A 80 -11.54 9.20 8.32
N GLU A 81 -11.98 10.35 8.86
CA GLU A 81 -12.94 11.25 8.22
C GLU A 81 -12.39 11.85 6.91
N GLN A 82 -11.07 12.06 6.85
CA GLN A 82 -10.37 12.54 5.64
C GLN A 82 -9.93 11.40 4.72
N ALA A 83 -9.90 10.17 5.23
CA ALA A 83 -9.56 8.95 4.52
C ALA A 83 -10.69 8.50 3.59
N ASN A 84 -11.16 9.38 2.70
CA ASN A 84 -12.15 9.08 1.67
C ASN A 84 -11.56 8.11 0.63
N TYR A 85 -12.37 7.18 0.11
CA TYR A 85 -11.98 6.26 -0.97
C TYR A 85 -11.19 6.95 -2.09
N MET A 86 -11.67 8.11 -2.56
CA MET A 86 -11.07 8.81 -3.67
C MET A 86 -9.68 9.37 -3.32
N ASN A 87 -9.50 9.83 -2.08
CA ASN A 87 -8.20 10.29 -1.60
C ASN A 87 -7.24 9.11 -1.43
N ILE A 88 -7.66 8.05 -0.73
CA ILE A 88 -6.81 6.88 -0.49
C ILE A 88 -6.44 6.19 -1.80
N LYS A 89 -7.40 6.01 -2.72
CA LYS A 89 -7.14 5.48 -4.07
C LYS A 89 -6.14 6.36 -4.82
N LYS A 90 -6.29 7.69 -4.76
CA LYS A 90 -5.35 8.62 -5.40
C LYS A 90 -3.96 8.57 -4.76
N PHE A 91 -3.86 8.41 -3.44
CA PHE A 91 -2.58 8.21 -2.76
C PHE A 91 -1.90 6.90 -3.13
N ILE A 92 -2.68 5.81 -3.24
CA ILE A 92 -2.19 4.49 -3.66
C ILE A 92 -1.76 4.52 -5.12
N ASP A 93 -2.55 5.13 -6.00
CA ASP A 93 -2.23 5.31 -7.42
C ASP A 93 -0.98 6.19 -7.57
N ALA A 94 -0.89 7.30 -6.84
CA ALA A 94 0.29 8.15 -6.82
C ALA A 94 1.54 7.44 -6.28
N ARG A 95 1.43 6.63 -5.20
CA ARG A 95 2.55 5.82 -4.69
C ARG A 95 2.95 4.75 -5.69
N ASN A 96 2.00 3.98 -6.23
CA ASN A 96 2.31 2.96 -7.23
C ASN A 96 2.97 3.61 -8.44
N LYS A 97 2.41 4.70 -8.96
CA LYS A 97 2.98 5.50 -10.06
C LYS A 97 4.38 6.02 -9.74
N ALA A 98 4.62 6.52 -8.52
CA ALA A 98 5.95 6.94 -8.08
C ALA A 98 6.93 5.75 -8.04
N GLU A 99 6.47 4.57 -7.62
CA GLU A 99 7.26 3.33 -7.58
C GLU A 99 7.59 2.81 -8.99
N ILE A 100 6.72 3.01 -10.00
CA ILE A 100 7.02 2.64 -11.40
C ILE A 100 7.96 3.65 -12.09
N HIS A 101 7.99 4.89 -11.62
CA HIS A 101 8.88 5.94 -12.15
C HIS A 101 10.28 5.93 -11.52
N ASP A 102 10.50 5.12 -10.48
CA ASP A 102 11.85 4.80 -9.99
C ASP A 102 12.47 3.73 -10.92
N SER A 103 12.93 4.17 -12.09
CA SER A 103 13.63 3.35 -13.07
C SER A 103 14.53 4.23 -13.94
N PRO A 104 15.79 3.84 -14.21
CA PRO A 104 16.78 3.19 -13.36
C PRO A 104 17.92 4.18 -12.99
N ASP A 105 18.80 3.75 -12.08
CA ASP A 105 20.12 4.33 -11.83
C ASP A 105 20.85 4.61 -13.16
N ILE A 106 20.82 5.86 -13.62
CA ILE A 106 21.59 6.29 -14.78
C ILE A 106 23.05 6.35 -14.31
N ARG A 107 23.72 5.19 -14.26
CA ARG A 107 25.18 5.14 -14.21
C ARG A 107 25.68 5.58 -15.57
N ILE A 108 25.66 6.89 -15.81
CA ILE A 108 26.54 7.49 -16.79
C ILE A 108 27.95 7.28 -16.24
N LYS A 109 28.52 6.10 -16.48
CA LYS A 109 29.96 5.92 -16.47
C LYS A 109 30.48 6.78 -17.61
N THR A 110 30.69 8.07 -17.33
CA THR A 110 31.61 8.88 -18.12
C THR A 110 32.98 8.24 -17.93
N SER A 111 33.31 7.33 -18.84
CA SER A 111 34.65 6.77 -18.92
C SER A 111 35.44 7.75 -19.76
N THR A 112 35.82 8.88 -19.15
CA THR A 112 36.88 9.74 -19.67
C THR A 112 38.20 9.04 -19.39
N ALA A 113 38.62 8.17 -20.29
CA ALA A 113 40.00 7.67 -20.41
C ALA A 113 40.16 7.39 -21.91
N GLY A 114 40.81 8.26 -22.69
CA GLY A 114 42.23 8.54 -22.56
C GLY A 114 42.97 7.57 -23.49
N MET A 115 43.44 8.10 -24.62
CA MET A 115 44.21 7.40 -25.67
C MET A 115 45.26 6.43 -25.13
N ASP A 116 45.24 5.18 -25.60
CA ASP A 116 46.36 4.24 -25.75
C ASP A 116 45.75 2.95 -26.39
N SER A 117 46.30 2.19 -27.33
CA SER A 117 47.55 2.18 -28.08
C SER A 117 47.40 1.12 -29.19
N GLU A 118 48.14 1.32 -30.27
CA GLU A 118 48.79 0.30 -31.12
C GLU A 118 47.95 -0.81 -31.81
N VAL A 119 47.88 -0.72 -33.15
CA VAL A 119 47.69 -1.89 -34.03
C VAL A 119 48.99 -2.17 -34.80
N LYS A 120 49.66 -3.27 -34.44
CA LYS A 120 50.55 -4.00 -35.34
C LYS A 120 49.67 -4.86 -36.24
N PHE A 121 49.80 -4.76 -37.56
CA PHE A 121 49.97 -5.85 -38.53
C PHE A 121 50.35 -5.26 -39.89
#